data_AF-A0A444K0Y8-F1
#
_entry.id   AF-A0A444K0Y8-F1
#
_cell.length_a   1.000
_cell.length_b   1.000
_cell.length_c   1.000
_cell.angle_alpha   90.00
_cell.angle_beta   90.00
_cell.angle_gamma   90.00
#
_symmetry.space_group_name_H-M   'P 1'
#
loop_
_entity.id
_entity.type
_entity.pdbx_description
1 polymer ?
#
loop_
_entity_poly.entity_id
_entity_poly.type
_entity_poly.pdbx_seq_one_letter_code
_entity_poly.pdbx_strand_id
1 'polypeptide(L)' 'MNVHADFHAQAEKLKFETRAFIDGAYVAAKSGETFETVNPATGRLLANVAAGGAADVDLAVRAARRSFEA' A
#
# COMPACT_ATOMS: atom_id res chain seq x y z
N MET A 1 28.78 10.42 14.37
CA MET A 1 27.68 9.71 13.69
C MET A 1 26.73 10.77 13.19
N ASN A 2 26.61 10.95 11.87
CA ASN A 2 25.70 11.97 11.31
C ASN A 2 24.38 11.30 10.95
N VAL A 3 23.51 11.21 11.96
CA VAL A 3 22.27 10.42 11.96
C VAL A 3 21.36 10.71 10.75
N HIS A 4 21.44 11.92 10.18
CA HIS A 4 20.69 12.31 8.98
C HIS A 4 21.11 11.56 7.71
N ALA A 5 22.41 11.33 7.49
CA ALA A 5 22.89 10.62 6.31
C ALA A 5 22.47 9.14 6.34
N ASP A 6 22.36 8.57 7.54
CA ASP A 6 22.01 7.18 7.75
C ASP A 6 20.56 6.89 7.32
N PHE A 7 19.62 7.81 7.56
CA PHE A 7 18.21 7.63 7.17
C PHE A 7 18.00 7.67 5.65
N HIS A 8 18.75 8.50 4.90
CA HIS A 8 18.67 8.50 3.44
C HIS A 8 19.15 7.18 2.84
N ALA A 9 20.29 6.65 3.32
CA ALA A 9 20.82 5.38 2.87
C ALA A 9 19.91 4.18 3.25
N GLN A 10 19.19 4.27 4.36
CA GLN A 10 18.19 3.28 4.74
C GLN A 10 16.95 3.37 3.85
N ALA A 11 16.48 4.58 3.52
CA ALA A 11 15.30 4.79 2.69
C ALA A 11 15.46 4.19 1.29
N GLU A 12 16.67 4.27 0.70
CA GLU A 12 16.94 3.68 -0.63
C GLU A 12 16.85 2.14 -0.67
N LYS A 13 16.91 1.49 0.50
CA LYS A 13 16.86 0.02 0.60
C LYS A 13 15.46 -0.51 0.90
N LEU A 14 14.49 0.38 1.14
CA LEU A 14 13.13 -0.02 1.47
C LEU A 14 12.44 -0.63 0.25
N LYS A 15 11.75 -1.73 0.50
CA LYS A 15 10.79 -2.32 -0.44
C LYS A 15 9.41 -2.14 0.15
N PHE A 16 8.55 -1.42 -0.57
CA PHE A 16 7.17 -1.19 -0.16
C PHE A 16 6.30 -2.36 -0.62
N GLU A 17 5.46 -2.88 0.27
CA GLU A 17 4.29 -3.65 -0.15
C GLU A 17 3.23 -2.66 -0.64
N THR A 18 2.74 -2.87 -1.85
CA THR A 18 1.94 -1.87 -2.57
C THR A 18 0.50 -2.32 -2.81
N ARG A 19 0.17 -3.55 -2.42
CA ARG A 19 -1.16 -4.14 -2.53
C ARG A 19 -2.04 -3.73 -1.35
N ALA A 20 -3.36 -3.78 -1.54
CA ALA A 20 -4.31 -3.65 -0.45
C ALA A 20 -4.24 -4.90 0.45
N PHE A 21 -4.52 -4.77 1.74
CA PHE A 21 -4.61 -5.91 2.65
C PHE A 21 -6.08 -6.15 3.01
N ILE A 22 -6.65 -7.25 2.50
CA ILE A 22 -8.07 -7.57 2.65
C ILE A 22 -8.19 -9.06 2.98
N ASP A 23 -9.01 -9.39 3.99
CA ASP A 23 -9.33 -10.77 4.37
C ASP A 23 -8.09 -11.62 4.71
N GLY A 24 -7.12 -11.00 5.38
CA GLY A 24 -5.88 -11.66 5.83
C GLY A 24 -4.80 -11.80 4.76
N ALA A 25 -4.98 -11.21 3.57
CA ALA A 25 -4.00 -11.32 2.48
C ALA A 25 -3.77 -10.00 1.74
N TYR A 26 -2.57 -9.86 1.16
CA TYR A 26 -2.25 -8.79 0.22
C TYR A 26 -2.81 -9.09 -1.17
N VAL A 27 -3.67 -8.20 -1.68
CA VAL A 27 -4.39 -8.34 -2.95
C VAL A 27 -4.16 -7.12 -3.84
N ALA A 28 -3.95 -7.35 -5.14
CA ALA A 28 -4.02 -6.28 -6.11
C ALA A 28 -5.46 -5.72 -6.17
N ALA A 29 -5.61 -4.46 -6.60
CA ALA A 29 -6.92 -3.92 -6.91
C ALA A 29 -7.64 -4.81 -7.94
N LYS A 30 -8.95 -5.00 -7.79
CA LYS A 30 -9.73 -5.84 -8.71
C LYS A 30 -9.69 -5.35 -10.15
N SER A 31 -9.57 -4.03 -10.37
CA SER A 31 -9.36 -3.44 -11.70
C SER A 31 -7.95 -3.65 -12.25
N GLY A 32 -6.99 -4.01 -11.40
CA GLY A 32 -5.56 -4.02 -11.72
C GLY A 32 -4.91 -2.63 -11.70
N GLU A 33 -5.68 -1.57 -11.44
CA GLU A 33 -5.18 -0.20 -11.44
C GLU A 33 -4.28 0.09 -10.24
N THR A 34 -3.33 1.00 -10.46
CA THR A 34 -2.43 1.53 -9.43
C THR A 34 -2.27 3.02 -9.61
N PHE A 35 -1.88 3.74 -8.55
CA PHE A 35 -1.49 5.14 -8.64
C PHE A 35 -0.12 5.40 -8.01
N GLU A 36 0.56 6.42 -8.52
CA GLU A 36 1.88 6.83 -8.05
C GLU A 36 1.78 7.45 -6.65
N THR A 37 2.57 6.92 -5.72
CA THR A 37 2.84 7.58 -4.44
C THR A 37 4.21 8.24 -4.55
N VAL A 38 4.25 9.55 -4.38
CA VAL A 38 5.47 10.36 -4.54
C VAL A 38 5.97 10.86 -3.19
N ASN A 39 7.29 10.97 -3.05
CA ASN A 39 7.91 11.54 -1.88
C ASN A 39 7.81 13.07 -1.92
N PRO A 40 7.09 13.74 -1.00
CA PRO A 40 6.92 15.19 -1.04
C PRO A 40 8.22 15.98 -0.80
N ALA A 41 9.23 15.39 -0.15
CA ALA A 41 10.50 16.05 0.12
C ALA A 41 11.45 16.06 -1.09
N THR A 42 11.26 15.16 -2.05
CA THR A 42 12.19 14.99 -3.19
C THR A 42 11.51 14.97 -4.56
N GLY A 43 10.18 14.84 -4.60
CA GLY A 43 9.41 14.63 -5.84
C GLY A 43 9.62 13.25 -6.48
N ARG A 44 10.44 12.38 -5.89
CA ARG A 44 10.75 11.05 -6.46
C ARG A 44 9.59 10.08 -6.21
N LEU A 45 9.33 9.21 -7.18
CA LEU A 45 8.40 8.08 -7.02
C LEU A 45 8.85 7.17 -5.88
N LEU A 46 7.92 6.84 -4.98
CA LEU A 46 8.12 5.82 -3.94
C LEU A 46 7.65 4.45 -4.44
N ALA A 47 6.41 4.38 -4.93
CA ALA A 47 5.78 3.14 -5.37
C ALA A 47 4.51 3.40 -6.18
N ASN A 48 4.08 2.39 -6.95
CA ASN A 48 2.73 2.31 -7.52
C ASN A 48 1.86 1.46 -6.60
N VAL A 49 0.94 2.10 -5.87
CA VAL A 49 0.06 1.43 -4.90
C VAL A 49 -1.29 1.10 -5.52
N ALA A 50 -1.91 0.01 -5.06
CA ALA A 50 -3.20 -0.45 -5.57
C ALA A 50 -4.28 0.64 -5.48
N ALA A 51 -4.93 0.93 -6.61
CA ALA A 51 -6.04 1.86 -6.69
C ALA A 51 -7.35 1.10 -6.43
N GLY A 52 -7.71 0.94 -5.16
CA GLY A 52 -8.92 0.21 -4.78
C GLY A 52 -10.19 0.89 -5.29
N GLY A 53 -11.06 0.12 -5.95
CA GLY A 53 -12.36 0.57 -6.45
C GLY A 53 -13.54 0.01 -5.65
N ALA A 54 -14.76 0.24 -6.16
CA ALA A 54 -15.99 -0.24 -5.51
C ALA A 54 -15.98 -1.76 -5.24
N ALA A 55 -15.44 -2.57 -6.17
CA ALA A 55 -15.36 -4.02 -5.99
C ALA A 55 -14.42 -4.45 -4.86
N ASP A 56 -13.33 -3.69 -4.63
CA ASP A 56 -12.40 -3.92 -3.53
C ASP A 56 -13.03 -3.53 -2.19
N VAL A 57 -13.77 -2.40 -2.16
CA VAL A 57 -14.55 -1.95 -1.00
C VAL A 57 -15.58 -3.01 -0.61
N ASP A 58 -16.35 -3.51 -1.58
CA ASP A 58 -17.34 -4.56 -1.36
C ASP A 58 -16.71 -5.84 -0.80
N LEU A 59 -15.54 -6.24 -1.32
CA LEU A 59 -14.79 -7.39 -0.80
C LEU A 59 -14.38 -7.17 0.65
N ALA A 60 -13.83 -6.00 0.97
CA ALA A 60 -13.38 -5.64 2.32
C ALA A 60 -14.54 -5.61 3.32
N VAL A 61 -15.67 -4.98 2.95
CA VAL A 61 -16.85 -4.90 3.81
C VAL A 61 -17.44 -6.28 4.08
N ARG A 62 -17.54 -7.14 3.05
CA ARG A 62 -18.00 -8.53 3.25
C ARG A 62 -17.07 -9.32 4.16
N ALA A 63 -15.75 -9.18 4.00
CA ALA A 63 -14.78 -9.85 4.87
C ALA A 63 -14.90 -9.38 6.33
N ALA A 64 -14.99 -8.07 6.54
CA ALA A 64 -15.19 -7.49 7.87
C ALA A 64 -16.50 -7.96 8.51
N ARG A 65 -17.60 -8.01 7.75
CA ARG A 65 -18.91 -8.50 8.23
C ARG A 65 -18.82 -9.96 8.67
N ARG A 66 -18.26 -10.85 7.84
CA ARG A 66 -18.07 -12.26 8.21
C ARG A 66 -17.24 -12.41 9.48
N SER A 67 -16.17 -11.64 9.64
CA SER A 67 -15.32 -11.70 10.83
C SER A 67 -16.02 -11.19 12.09
N PHE A 68 -16.97 -10.26 11.97
CA PHE A 68 -17.72 -9.73 13.10
C PHE A 68 -18.82 -10.68 13.59
N GLU A 69 -19.39 -11.47 12.68
CA GLU A 69 -20.50 -12.39 12.98
C GLU A 69 -20.05 -13.82 13.35
N ALA A 70 -18.75 -14.11 13.24
CA ALA A 70 -18.15 -15.39 13.61
C ALA A 70 -17.97 -15.52 15.14
#